data_AF-A0A3S1AVZ7-F1
#
_entry.id   AF-A0A3S1AVZ7-F1
#
_cell.length_a   1.000
_cell.length_b   1.000
_cell.length_c   1.000
_cell.angle_alpha   90.00
_cell.angle_beta   90.00
_cell.angle_gamma   90.00
#
_symmetry.space_group_name_H-M   'P 1'
#
loop_
_entity.id
_entity.type
_entity.pdbx_description
1 polymer ?
#
loop_
_entity_poly.entity_id
_entity_poly.type
_entity_poly.pdbx_seq_one_letter_code
_entity_poly.pdbx_strand_id
1 'polypeptide(L)'
;KDVIKQYHCPVTSCYYNNSSERFFKNMDILRVHYMKVHSEKNFKCVKCDKGFGLARDCQRHEEECGQTFPCPQCGKVYTKKDSLLRHCDVQKHCRP
;
A
#
# COMPACT_ATOMS: atom_id res chain seq x y z
N LYS A 1 5.28 -32.09 -20.04
CA LYS A 1 5.25 -30.66 -20.42
C LYS A 1 4.17 -30.01 -19.56
N ASP A 2 4.55 -29.38 -18.46
CA ASP A 2 3.61 -28.69 -17.57
C ASP A 2 2.96 -27.53 -18.34
N VAL A 3 1.66 -27.65 -18.58
CA VAL A 3 0.87 -26.56 -19.16
C VAL A 3 0.73 -25.50 -18.08
N ILE A 4 1.36 -24.34 -18.27
CA ILE A 4 1.22 -23.21 -17.34
C ILE A 4 -0.24 -22.75 -17.40
N LYS A 5 -1.00 -23.05 -16.35
CA LYS A 5 -2.39 -22.63 -16.24
C LYS A 5 -2.46 -21.10 -16.08
N GLN A 6 -3.15 -20.46 -17.01
CA GLN A 6 -3.40 -19.03 -17.01
C GLN A 6 -4.69 -18.72 -16.25
N TYR A 7 -4.68 -17.67 -15.44
CA TYR A 7 -5.84 -17.22 -14.66
C TYR A 7 -6.16 -15.77 -15.03
N HIS A 8 -7.42 -15.48 -15.31
CA HIS A 8 -7.86 -14.15 -15.74
C HIS A 8 -8.83 -13.53 -14.72
N CYS A 9 -8.89 -12.21 -14.69
CA CYS A 9 -9.85 -11.52 -13.83
C CYS A 9 -11.28 -11.74 -14.34
N PRO A 10 -12.25 -12.13 -13.51
CA PRO A 10 -13.63 -12.35 -13.95
C PRO A 10 -14.39 -11.04 -14.26
N VAL A 11 -13.88 -9.88 -13.84
CA VAL A 11 -14.53 -8.59 -14.05
C VAL A 11 -14.31 -8.13 -15.49
N THR A 12 -15.38 -8.03 -16.27
CA THR A 12 -15.32 -7.74 -17.72
C THR A 12 -14.66 -6.41 -18.09
N SER A 13 -14.79 -5.40 -17.23
CA SER A 13 -14.11 -4.10 -17.42
C SER A 13 -12.64 -4.11 -16.99
N CYS A 14 -12.15 -5.20 -16.39
CA CYS A 14 -10.77 -5.28 -15.93
C CYS A 14 -9.83 -5.61 -17.09
N TYR A 15 -8.71 -4.91 -17.15
CA TYR A 15 -7.65 -5.14 -18.13
C TYR A 15 -7.07 -6.58 -18.13
N TYR A 16 -7.24 -7.32 -17.04
CA TYR A 16 -6.83 -8.73 -16.92
C TYR A 16 -7.94 -9.74 -17.28
N ASN A 17 -9.10 -9.28 -17.74
CA ASN A 17 -10.19 -10.13 -18.18
C ASN A 17 -9.90 -10.70 -19.56
N ASN A 18 -9.83 -12.03 -19.65
CA ASN A 18 -9.61 -12.78 -20.89
C ASN A 18 -8.47 -12.23 -21.78
N SER A 19 -7.47 -11.59 -21.17
CA SER A 19 -6.37 -10.94 -21.88
C SER A 19 -5.29 -11.96 -22.22
N SER A 20 -5.00 -12.11 -23.51
CA SER A 20 -3.95 -13.01 -24.02
C SER A 20 -2.54 -12.62 -23.56
N GLU A 21 -2.32 -11.33 -23.30
CA GLU A 21 -1.02 -10.78 -22.91
C GLU A 21 -0.83 -10.71 -21.40
N ARG A 22 -1.94 -10.64 -20.64
CA ARG A 22 -1.89 -10.44 -19.19
C ARG A 22 -2.82 -11.39 -18.46
N PHE A 23 -2.19 -12.30 -17.75
CA PHE A 23 -2.82 -13.30 -16.92
C PHE A 23 -2.01 -13.48 -15.63
N PHE A 24 -2.66 -14.06 -14.64
CA PHE A 24 -2.02 -14.48 -13.41
C PHE A 24 -1.52 -15.91 -13.56
N LYS A 25 -0.35 -16.19 -12.97
CA LYS A 25 0.27 -17.52 -12.99
C LYS A 25 -0.41 -18.53 -12.06
N ASN A 26 -1.20 -18.05 -11.09
CA ASN A 26 -1.94 -18.89 -10.16
C ASN A 26 -3.17 -18.15 -9.61
N MET A 27 -4.04 -18.91 -8.94
CA MET A 27 -5.29 -18.40 -8.37
C MET A 27 -5.07 -17.43 -7.22
N ASP A 28 -4.01 -17.61 -6.41
CA ASP A 28 -3.76 -16.74 -5.25
C ASP A 28 -3.43 -15.30 -5.66
N ILE A 29 -2.64 -15.13 -6.72
CA ILE A 29 -2.32 -13.79 -7.23
C ILE A 29 -3.56 -13.14 -7.85
N LEU A 30 -4.39 -13.90 -8.57
CA LEU A 30 -5.68 -13.41 -9.05
C LEU A 30 -6.59 -12.97 -7.90
N ARG A 31 -6.70 -13.77 -6.83
CA ARG A 31 -7.48 -13.44 -5.64
C ARG A 31 -6.98 -12.14 -5.00
N VAL A 32 -5.66 -12.00 -4.84
CA VAL A 32 -5.03 -10.79 -4.32
C VAL A 32 -5.36 -9.57 -5.19
N HIS A 33 -5.28 -9.68 -6.52
CA HIS A 33 -5.67 -8.63 -7.44
C HIS A 33 -7.14 -8.24 -7.27
N TYR A 34 -8.03 -9.23 -7.28
CA TYR A 34 -9.47 -9.00 -7.14
C TYR A 34 -9.79 -8.28 -5.84
N MET A 35 -9.22 -8.72 -4.71
CA MET A 35 -9.43 -8.08 -3.42
C MET A 35 -8.94 -6.63 -3.39
N LYS A 36 -7.86 -6.31 -4.12
CA LYS A 36 -7.31 -4.95 -4.19
C LYS A 36 -8.10 -4.00 -5.07
N VAL A 37 -8.62 -4.50 -6.20
CA VAL A 37 -9.14 -3.66 -7.28
C VAL A 37 -10.67 -3.68 -7.36
N HIS A 38 -11.29 -4.83 -7.07
CA HIS A 38 -12.71 -5.06 -7.33
C HIS A 38 -13.54 -5.34 -6.09
N SER A 39 -12.93 -5.83 -5.01
CA SER A 39 -13.63 -6.04 -3.75
C SER A 39 -13.81 -4.74 -2.97
N GLU A 40 -14.82 -4.73 -2.11
CA GLU A 40 -14.97 -3.70 -1.09
C GLU A 40 -13.76 -3.67 -0.15
N LYS A 41 -13.41 -2.45 0.26
CA LYS A 41 -12.26 -2.18 1.14
C LYS A 41 -12.67 -2.35 2.60
N ASN A 42 -12.73 -3.60 3.01
CA ASN A 42 -13.21 -4.00 4.34
C ASN A 42 -12.22 -3.67 5.47
N PHE A 43 -10.94 -3.48 5.17
CA PHE A 43 -9.92 -3.17 6.17
C PHE A 43 -9.74 -1.65 6.25
N LYS A 44 -10.25 -1.02 7.31
CA LYS A 44 -10.19 0.43 7.48
C LYS A 44 -9.13 0.81 8.51
N CYS A 45 -8.32 1.81 8.17
CA CYS A 45 -7.40 2.41 9.09
C CYS A 45 -8.15 3.17 10.18
N VAL A 46 -7.88 2.84 11.44
CA VAL A 46 -8.53 3.52 12.59
C VAL A 46 -8.11 4.98 12.77
N LYS A 47 -7.04 5.42 12.09
CA LYS A 47 -6.44 6.75 12.24
C LYS A 47 -6.82 7.75 11.13
N CYS A 48 -7.29 7.30 9.96
CA CYS A 48 -7.58 8.20 8.83
C CYS A 48 -8.71 7.72 7.90
N ASP A 49 -9.53 6.76 8.34
CA ASP A 49 -10.69 6.19 7.61
C ASP A 49 -10.38 5.55 6.25
N LYS A 50 -9.10 5.47 5.87
CA LYS A 50 -8.67 4.89 4.60
C LYS A 50 -8.92 3.38 4.59
N GLY A 51 -9.67 2.92 3.58
CA GLY A 51 -9.94 1.50 3.36
C GLY A 51 -8.90 0.80 2.48
N PHE A 52 -8.68 -0.49 2.74
CA PHE A 52 -7.82 -1.40 2.01
C PHE A 52 -8.54 -2.71 1.71
N GLY A 53 -8.19 -3.33 0.58
CA GLY A 53 -8.71 -4.63 0.19
C GLY A 53 -8.01 -5.82 0.87
N LEU A 54 -6.85 -5.60 1.47
CA LEU A 54 -6.07 -6.63 2.17
C LEU A 54 -5.64 -6.17 3.55
N ALA A 55 -5.74 -7.06 4.54
CA ALA A 55 -5.32 -6.81 5.93
C ALA A 55 -3.87 -6.36 6.03
N ARG A 56 -2.93 -7.07 5.38
CA ARG A 56 -1.49 -6.71 5.40
C ARG A 56 -1.18 -5.32 4.87
N ASP A 57 -1.95 -4.84 3.89
CA ASP A 57 -1.76 -3.51 3.33
C ASP A 57 -2.31 -2.43 4.29
N CYS A 58 -3.41 -2.73 5.00
CA CYS A 58 -3.93 -1.89 6.07
C CYS A 58 -2.96 -1.82 7.25
N GLN A 59 -2.47 -2.97 7.74
CA GLN A 59 -1.55 -3.06 8.86
C GLN A 59 -0.28 -2.24 8.60
N ARG A 60 0.36 -2.45 7.44
CA ARG A 60 1.55 -1.66 7.05
C ARG A 60 1.24 -0.17 6.98
N HIS A 61 0.08 0.20 6.45
CA HIS A 61 -0.32 1.60 6.45
C HIS A 61 -0.51 2.12 7.88
N GLU A 62 -1.11 1.36 8.78
CA GLU A 62 -1.35 1.76 10.17
C GLU A 62 -0.08 1.96 10.98
N GLU A 63 0.99 1.23 10.66
CA GLU A 63 2.31 1.44 11.26
C GLU A 63 2.79 2.87 11.03
N GLU A 64 2.62 3.40 9.82
CA GLU A 64 3.05 4.75 9.43
C GLU A 64 1.96 5.82 9.64
N CYS A 65 0.69 5.43 9.58
CA CYS A 65 -0.43 6.35 9.65
C CYS A 65 -0.49 6.99 11.03
N GLY A 66 -0.63 8.32 11.07
CA GLY A 66 -0.61 9.08 12.31
C GLY A 66 0.73 9.05 13.06
N GLN A 67 1.79 8.44 12.51
CA GLN A 67 3.13 8.64 13.06
C GLN A 67 3.57 10.07 12.81
N THR A 68 4.10 10.67 13.87
CA THR A 68 4.72 11.98 13.80
C THR A 68 6.20 11.85 14.08
N PHE A 69 6.97 12.70 13.41
CA PHE A 69 8.42 12.72 13.45
C PHE A 69 8.83 14.07 14.04
N PRO A 70 8.92 14.17 15.38
CA PRO A 70 9.37 15.40 16.03
C PRO A 70 10.88 15.58 15.87
N CYS A 71 11.31 16.82 15.65
CA CYS A 71 12.72 17.18 15.69
C CYS A 71 13.20 17.21 17.14
N PRO A 72 14.27 16.46 17.52
CA PRO A 72 14.72 16.38 18.91
C PRO A 72 15.29 17.69 19.45
N GLN A 73 15.68 18.63 18.58
CA GLN A 73 16.30 19.89 18.99
C GLN A 73 15.32 21.05 19.11
N CYS A 74 14.33 21.16 18.21
CA CYS A 74 13.39 22.28 18.21
C CYS A 74 11.92 21.88 18.44
N GLY A 75 11.63 20.60 18.61
CA GLY A 75 10.27 20.09 18.86
C GLY A 75 9.31 20.17 17.66
N LYS A 76 9.75 20.71 16.51
CA LYS A 76 8.91 20.82 15.32
C LYS A 76 8.50 19.45 14.80
N VAL A 77 7.20 19.26 14.60
CA VAL A 77 6.59 17.97 14.27
C VAL A 77 6.36 17.86 12.77
N TYR A 78 6.75 16.73 12.20
CA TYR A 78 6.53 16.40 10.79
C TYR A 78 5.68 15.13 10.64
N THR A 79 4.86 15.07 9.60
CA THR A 79 4.03 13.89 9.29
C THR A 79 4.75 12.87 8.39
N LYS A 80 5.95 13.21 7.90
CA LYS A 80 6.77 12.35 7.05
C LYS A 80 8.23 12.41 7.50
N LYS A 81 8.89 11.25 7.55
CA LYS A 81 10.31 11.13 7.92
C LYS A 81 11.22 11.98 7.03
N ASP A 82 11.02 11.96 5.71
CA ASP A 82 11.84 12.75 4.78
C ASP A 82 11.73 14.26 4.99
N SER A 83 10.57 14.72 5.47
CA SER A 83 10.38 16.14 5.79
C SER A 83 11.17 16.54 7.02
N LEU A 84 11.22 15.69 8.06
CA LEU A 84 12.09 15.89 9.20
C LEU A 84 13.57 15.84 8.81
N LEU A 85 13.99 14.88 7.99
CA LEU A 85 15.38 14.74 7.57
C LEU A 85 15.85 15.97 6.78
N ARG A 86 15.04 16.47 5.85
CA ARG A 86 15.32 17.70 5.11
C ARG A 86 15.39 18.92 6.04
N HIS A 87 14.47 19.01 7.01
CA HIS A 87 14.53 20.05 8.03
C HIS A 87 15.85 19.99 8.81
N CYS A 88 16.26 18.81 9.27
CA CYS A 88 17.51 18.65 10.00
C CYS A 88 18.73 19.03 9.14
N ASP A 89 18.74 18.70 7.85
CA ASP A 89 19.85 19.04 6.95
C ASP A 89 19.99 20.55 6.71
N VAL A 90 18.86 21.23 6.48
CA VAL A 90 18.81 22.69 6.26
C VAL A 90 19.12 23.46 7.55
N GLN A 91 18.56 23.01 8.68
CA GLN A 91 18.72 23.66 9.99
C GLN A 91 19.97 23.19 10.74
N LYS A 92 20.77 22.29 10.14
CA LYS A 92 21.95 21.67 10.77
C LYS A 92 21.65 21.00 12.13
N HIS A 93 20.43 20.49 12.29
CA HIS A 93 20.09 19.65 13.43
C HIS A 93 20.57 18.21 13.21
N CYS A 94 20.78 17.49 14.30
CA CYS A 94 21.08 16.07 14.25
C CYS A 94 19.87 15.29 13.68
N ARG A 95 20.14 14.35 12.78
CA ARG A 95 19.12 13.46 12.21
C ARG A 95 18.78 12.38 13.24
N PRO A 96 17.50 12.19 13.59
CA PRO A 96 17.09 11.07 14.44
C PRO A 96 17.10 9.74 13.69
#